data_AF-A0A9N8W2P9-F1
#
_entry.id   AF-A0A9N8W2P9-F1
#
_cell.length_a   1.000
_cell.length_b   1.000
_cell.length_c   1.000
_cell.angle_alpha   90.00
_cell.angle_beta   90.00
_cell.angle_gamma   90.00
#
_symmetry.space_group_name_H-M   'P 1'
#
loop_
_entity.id
_entity.type
_entity.pdbx_description
1 polymer ?
#
loop_
_entity_poly.entity_id
_entity_poly.type
_entity_poly.pdbx_seq_one_letter_code
_entity_poly.pdbx_strand_id
1 'polypeptide(L)'
;WFEANSEPAISNQARKYTYVQFPQNFVFNKCSKKWKLRICGNVIGHMYFVYPGVGECYYLRMLLNVVHGAQSFEHLRTINDIEHVTFKNVCQAMGLLQDDLELDQCLKEVSIIQTGQQLRHLFVTILINCHPTEPENL
;
A
#
# COMPACT_ATOMS: atom_id res chain seq x y z
N TRP A 1 -16.58 6.68 -0.57
CA TRP A 1 -15.88 6.01 0.54
C TRP A 1 -15.35 7.02 1.54
N PHE A 2 -14.34 7.84 1.18
CA PHE A 2 -13.80 8.91 2.03
C PHE A 2 -14.87 9.79 2.69
N GLU A 3 -15.85 10.24 1.90
CA GLU A 3 -16.99 11.02 2.37
C GLU A 3 -17.81 10.27 3.44
N ALA A 4 -18.13 9.00 3.19
CA ALA A 4 -18.86 8.16 4.15
C ALA A 4 -18.08 7.94 5.45
N ASN A 5 -16.75 7.83 5.37
CA ASN A 5 -15.90 7.72 6.55
C ASN A 5 -15.81 9.03 7.34
N SER A 6 -16.15 10.15 6.71
CA SER A 6 -16.15 11.48 7.33
C SER A 6 -17.54 11.92 7.81
N GLU A 7 -18.62 11.29 7.32
CA GLU A 7 -19.98 11.61 7.71
C GLU A 7 -20.31 11.06 9.13
N PRO A 8 -20.56 11.91 10.14
CA PRO A 8 -20.72 11.47 11.53
C PRO A 8 -21.85 10.46 11.76
N ALA A 9 -22.89 10.50 10.93
CA ALA A 9 -24.05 9.63 11.06
C ALA A 9 -23.74 8.15 10.73
N ILE A 10 -22.75 7.89 9.87
CA ILE A 10 -22.42 6.54 9.39
C ILE A 10 -20.95 6.16 9.58
N SER A 11 -20.09 7.11 9.98
CA SER A 11 -18.63 6.93 10.10
C SER A 11 -18.26 5.73 10.96
N ASN A 12 -18.95 5.52 12.09
CA ASN A 12 -18.66 4.39 13.00
C ASN A 12 -18.82 3.03 12.31
N GLN A 13 -19.73 2.92 11.36
CA GLN A 13 -19.95 1.69 10.59
C GLN A 13 -19.09 1.67 9.33
N ALA A 14 -18.94 2.81 8.64
CA ALA A 14 -18.18 2.93 7.41
C ALA A 14 -16.68 2.66 7.63
N ARG A 15 -16.12 3.14 8.74
CA ARG A 15 -14.70 2.99 9.07
C ARG A 15 -14.27 1.56 9.39
N LYS A 16 -15.20 0.61 9.51
CA LYS A 16 -14.91 -0.82 9.70
C LYS A 16 -14.45 -1.53 8.44
N TYR A 17 -14.51 -0.88 7.28
CA TYR A 17 -14.24 -1.51 5.99
C TYR A 17 -13.12 -0.79 5.25
N THR A 18 -12.31 -1.58 4.54
CA THR A 18 -11.39 -1.07 3.53
C THR A 18 -12.15 -0.57 2.30
N TYR A 19 -11.47 0.13 1.40
CA TYR A 19 -12.09 0.64 0.18
C TYR A 19 -12.70 -0.50 -0.66
N VAL A 20 -12.02 -1.65 -0.76
CA VAL A 20 -12.46 -2.79 -1.58
C VAL A 20 -13.66 -3.53 -0.98
N GLN A 21 -13.74 -3.58 0.35
CA GLN A 21 -14.87 -4.19 1.07
C GLN A 21 -16.10 -3.27 1.14
N PHE A 22 -15.92 -1.97 0.95
CA PHE A 22 -16.98 -1.00 1.15
C PHE A 22 -18.21 -1.19 0.26
N PRO A 23 -18.11 -1.47 -1.07
CA PRO A 23 -19.27 -1.69 -1.93
C PRO A 23 -20.11 -2.92 -1.53
N GLN A 24 -19.52 -3.87 -0.81
CA GLN A 24 -20.22 -5.04 -0.29
C GLN A 24 -21.19 -4.64 0.84
N ASN A 25 -20.86 -3.59 1.60
CA ASN A 25 -21.57 -3.19 2.82
C ASN A 25 -22.36 -1.88 2.65
N PHE A 26 -22.02 -1.06 1.66
CA PHE A 26 -22.64 0.24 1.41
C PHE A 26 -23.10 0.38 -0.04
N VAL A 27 -24.14 1.18 -0.23
CA VAL A 27 -24.67 1.55 -1.54
C VAL A 27 -24.88 3.06 -1.61
N PHE A 28 -24.52 3.66 -2.74
CA PHE A 28 -24.74 5.07 -2.98
C PHE A 28 -26.17 5.30 -3.48
N ASN A 29 -26.94 6.12 -2.76
CA ASN A 29 -28.25 6.57 -3.21
C ASN A 29 -28.07 7.80 -4.11
N LYS A 30 -28.33 7.65 -5.42
CA LYS A 30 -28.17 8.72 -6.41
C LYS A 30 -29.11 9.91 -6.18
N CYS A 31 -30.32 9.66 -5.67
CA CYS A 31 -31.32 10.71 -5.46
C CYS A 31 -30.93 11.59 -4.27
N SER A 32 -30.57 10.99 -3.14
CA SER A 32 -30.15 11.73 -1.95
C SER A 32 -28.67 12.12 -1.97
N LYS A 33 -27.90 11.64 -2.95
CA LYS A 33 -26.43 11.75 -3.05
C LYS A 33 -25.70 11.35 -1.76
N LYS A 34 -26.19 10.30 -1.10
CA LYS A 34 -25.65 9.84 0.19
C LYS A 34 -25.35 8.35 0.19
N TRP A 35 -24.36 7.97 0.97
CA TRP A 35 -24.07 6.58 1.26
C TRP A 35 -25.04 6.06 2.31
N LYS A 36 -25.51 4.83 2.12
CA LYS A 36 -26.31 4.12 3.12
C LYS A 36 -25.84 2.68 3.23
N LEU A 37 -26.13 2.06 4.37
CA LEU A 37 -25.89 0.64 4.55
C LEU A 37 -26.68 -0.18 3.54
N ARG A 38 -26.03 -1.20 3.02
CA ARG A 38 -26.65 -2.18 2.16
C ARG A 38 -27.47 -3.13 3.03
N ILE A 39 -28.76 -3.23 2.70
CA ILE A 39 -29.69 -4.14 3.37
C ILE A 39 -29.81 -5.46 2.60
N CYS A 40 -29.68 -5.43 1.27
CA CYS A 40 -29.85 -6.59 0.41
C CYS A 40 -28.87 -6.62 -0.78
N GLY A 41 -28.65 -7.84 -1.28
CA GLY A 41 -27.74 -8.16 -2.39
C GLY A 41 -26.31 -8.41 -1.92
N ASN A 42 -25.66 -9.40 -2.54
CA ASN A 42 -24.22 -9.63 -2.37
C ASN A 42 -23.50 -9.03 -3.59
N VAL A 43 -22.55 -8.14 -3.34
CA VAL A 43 -21.76 -7.49 -4.39
C VAL A 43 -20.31 -7.58 -3.98
N ILE A 44 -19.43 -7.92 -4.93
CA ILE A 44 -17.99 -7.89 -4.71
C ILE A 44 -17.46 -6.60 -5.35
N GLY A 45 -16.78 -5.77 -4.55
CA GLY A 45 -16.09 -4.60 -5.07
C GLY A 45 -14.95 -5.04 -5.98
N HIS A 46 -14.92 -4.54 -7.21
CA HIS A 46 -13.83 -4.78 -8.15
C HIS A 46 -12.86 -3.60 -8.14
N MET A 47 -11.57 -3.90 -7.98
CA MET A 47 -10.49 -2.92 -8.12
C MET A 47 -9.55 -3.37 -9.23
N TYR A 48 -9.26 -2.49 -10.18
CA TYR A 48 -8.41 -2.79 -11.34
C TYR A 48 -7.01 -3.19 -10.91
N PHE A 49 -6.49 -4.28 -11.49
CA PHE A 49 -5.11 -4.69 -11.29
C PHE A 49 -4.16 -3.56 -11.71
N VAL A 50 -3.18 -3.28 -10.86
CA VAL A 50 -2.11 -2.31 -11.13
C VAL A 50 -0.80 -3.07 -10.99
N TYR A 51 0.05 -2.98 -12.01
CA TYR A 51 1.38 -3.59 -12.00
C TYR A 51 2.34 -2.77 -11.13
N PRO A 52 3.28 -3.39 -10.38
CA PRO A 52 4.25 -2.66 -9.54
C PRO A 52 5.02 -1.55 -10.24
N GLY A 53 5.39 -1.73 -11.51
CA GLY A 53 6.10 -0.73 -12.31
C GLY A 53 5.33 0.56 -12.61
N VAL A 54 4.03 0.63 -12.28
CA VAL A 54 3.24 1.88 -12.35
C VAL A 54 3.57 2.81 -11.16
N GLY A 55 4.32 2.33 -10.17
CA GLY A 55 4.80 3.14 -9.05
C GLY A 55 3.69 3.50 -8.08
N GLU A 56 3.49 4.80 -7.83
CA GLU A 56 2.58 5.32 -6.78
C GLU A 56 1.14 4.78 -6.86
N CYS A 57 0.61 4.50 -8.06
CA CYS A 57 -0.71 3.89 -8.21
C CYS A 57 -0.78 2.46 -7.65
N TYR A 58 0.31 1.70 -7.74
CA TYR A 58 0.40 0.36 -7.15
C TYR A 58 0.36 0.44 -5.63
N TYR A 59 1.16 1.33 -5.05
CA TYR A 59 1.22 1.51 -3.59
C TYR A 59 -0.09 2.08 -3.04
N LEU A 60 -0.72 3.05 -3.72
CA LEU A 60 -2.07 3.52 -3.38
C LEU A 60 -3.09 2.36 -3.41
N ARG A 61 -3.04 1.51 -4.44
CA ARG A 61 -3.89 0.32 -4.49
C ARG A 61 -3.66 -0.59 -3.28
N MET A 62 -2.40 -0.85 -2.91
CA MET A 62 -2.10 -1.64 -1.71
C MET A 62 -2.73 -1.01 -0.46
N LEU A 63 -2.53 0.29 -0.23
CA LEU A 63 -3.10 0.97 0.94
C LEU A 63 -4.62 0.91 0.98
N LEU A 64 -5.30 1.07 -0.16
CA LEU A 64 -6.76 0.94 -0.25
C LEU A 64 -7.29 -0.46 0.08
N ASN A 65 -6.44 -1.49 -0.01
CA ASN A 65 -6.78 -2.87 0.37
C ASN A 65 -6.58 -3.15 1.86
N VAL A 66 -5.73 -2.38 2.57
CA VAL A 66 -5.33 -2.67 3.96
C VAL A 66 -5.86 -1.63 4.95
N VAL A 67 -5.91 -0.36 4.56
CA VAL A 67 -6.32 0.74 5.44
C VAL A 67 -7.85 0.81 5.53
N HIS A 68 -8.33 0.84 6.76
CA HIS A 68 -9.74 0.96 7.08
C HIS A 68 -10.10 2.41 7.38
N GLY A 69 -11.28 2.84 6.94
CA GLY A 69 -11.84 4.11 7.39
C GLY A 69 -11.08 5.40 7.04
N ALA A 70 -10.13 5.36 6.11
CA ALA A 70 -9.42 6.57 5.71
C ALA A 70 -10.41 7.63 5.18
N GLN A 71 -10.09 8.89 5.42
CA GLN A 71 -11.00 10.02 5.17
C GLN A 71 -10.55 10.91 4.00
N SER A 72 -9.30 10.76 3.58
CA SER A 72 -8.69 11.47 2.46
C SER A 72 -7.47 10.69 1.98
N PHE A 73 -6.89 11.10 0.86
CA PHE A 73 -5.58 10.60 0.42
C PHE A 73 -4.45 11.00 1.37
N GLU A 74 -4.55 12.17 2.00
CA GLU A 74 -3.63 12.63 3.03
C GLU A 74 -3.66 11.72 4.27
N HIS A 75 -4.86 11.30 4.71
CA HIS A 75 -4.98 10.32 5.78
C HIS A 75 -4.37 8.97 5.37
N LEU A 76 -4.53 8.53 4.11
CA LEU A 76 -3.82 7.34 3.63
C LEU A 76 -2.30 7.49 3.63
N ARG A 77 -1.77 8.72 3.61
CA ARG A 77 -0.34 9.00 3.72
C ARG A 77 0.16 9.23 5.14
N THR A 78 -0.72 9.14 6.13
CA THR A 78 -0.39 9.46 7.51
C THR A 78 -0.40 8.19 8.35
N ILE A 79 0.71 7.90 9.03
CA ILE A 79 0.85 6.79 9.98
C ILE A 79 1.32 7.37 11.31
N ASN A 80 0.63 7.06 12.42
CA ASN A 80 0.97 7.56 13.75
C ASN A 80 1.19 9.08 13.78
N ASP A 81 0.29 9.83 13.12
CA ASP A 81 0.34 11.30 13.00
C ASP A 81 1.55 11.86 12.23
N ILE A 82 2.30 11.01 11.51
CA ILE A 82 3.39 11.41 10.62
C ILE A 82 2.94 11.27 9.17
N GLU A 83 2.90 12.38 8.43
CA GLU A 83 2.61 12.37 7.01
C GLU A 83 3.86 12.00 6.20
N HIS A 84 3.70 11.08 5.26
CA HIS A 84 4.74 10.68 4.31
C HIS A 84 4.51 11.30 2.94
N VAL A 85 5.62 11.58 2.23
CA VAL A 85 5.58 12.23 0.91
C VAL A 85 4.87 11.36 -0.14
N THR A 86 5.19 10.06 -0.17
CA THR A 86 4.74 9.09 -1.19
C THR A 86 3.97 7.93 -0.55
N PHE A 87 3.09 7.29 -1.31
CA PHE A 87 2.42 6.06 -0.89
C PHE A 87 3.40 4.90 -0.73
N LYS A 88 4.51 4.87 -1.50
CA LYS A 88 5.60 3.91 -1.30
C LYS A 88 6.14 3.97 0.14
N ASN A 89 6.46 5.17 0.63
CA ASN A 89 7.03 5.35 1.96
C ASN A 89 6.06 4.91 3.07
N VAL A 90 4.76 5.13 2.86
CA VAL A 90 3.70 4.63 3.76
C VAL A 90 3.71 3.11 3.77
N CYS A 91 3.70 2.47 2.59
CA CYS A 91 3.76 1.02 2.49
C CYS A 91 5.01 0.44 3.16
N GLN A 92 6.18 1.07 3.00
CA GLN A 92 7.42 0.69 3.69
C GLN A 92 7.28 0.84 5.22
N ALA A 93 6.79 1.98 5.70
CA ALA A 93 6.59 2.22 7.13
C ALA A 93 5.55 1.28 7.77
N MET A 94 4.55 0.81 7.00
CA MET A 94 3.60 -0.22 7.41
C MET A 94 4.15 -1.65 7.31
N GLY A 95 5.38 -1.86 6.82
CA GLY A 95 5.96 -3.19 6.59
C GLY A 95 5.27 -3.99 5.48
N LEU A 96 4.63 -3.31 4.53
CA LEU A 96 3.93 -3.94 3.41
C LEU A 96 4.85 -4.24 2.22
N LEU A 97 6.04 -3.66 2.19
CA LEU A 97 7.08 -3.94 1.19
C LEU A 97 8.18 -4.79 1.82
N GLN A 98 8.78 -5.65 1.02
CA GLN A 98 10.00 -6.36 1.38
C GLN A 98 11.14 -5.33 1.43
N ASP A 99 11.88 -5.28 2.54
CA ASP A 99 13.06 -4.41 2.65
C ASP A 99 14.29 -5.09 2.04
N ASP A 100 15.27 -4.26 1.65
CA ASP A 100 16.53 -4.73 1.09
C ASP A 100 17.63 -4.82 2.18
N LEU A 101 17.26 -4.80 3.47
CA LEU A 101 18.21 -4.70 4.57
C LEU A 101 19.14 -5.92 4.61
N GLU A 102 18.59 -7.11 4.40
CA GLU A 102 19.35 -8.35 4.35
C GLU A 102 20.34 -8.36 3.18
N LEU A 103 19.97 -7.74 2.05
CA LEU A 103 20.80 -7.64 0.85
C LEU A 103 21.95 -6.64 1.05
N ASP A 104 21.65 -5.48 1.66
CA ASP A 104 22.64 -4.47 2.03
C ASP A 104 23.66 -5.02 3.05
N GLN A 105 23.18 -5.73 4.09
CA GLN A 105 24.05 -6.39 5.05
C GLN A 105 24.94 -7.45 4.38
N CYS A 106 24.35 -8.29 3.52
CA CYS A 106 25.10 -9.28 2.77
C CYS A 106 26.21 -8.64 1.90
N LEU A 107 25.91 -7.57 1.17
CA LEU A 107 26.90 -6.87 0.34
C LEU A 107 28.01 -6.24 1.19
N LYS A 108 27.68 -5.63 2.33
CA LYS A 108 28.66 -5.08 3.28
C LYS A 108 29.60 -6.15 3.82
N GLU A 109 29.07 -7.28 4.26
CA GLU A 109 29.89 -8.40 4.76
C GLU A 109 30.82 -8.95 3.68
N VAL A 110 30.29 -9.17 2.47
CA VAL A 110 31.05 -9.73 1.35
C VAL A 110 32.12 -8.74 0.87
N SER A 111 31.89 -7.43 1.00
CA SER A 111 32.85 -6.40 0.57
C SER A 111 34.19 -6.45 1.29
N ILE A 112 34.21 -7.00 2.50
CA ILE A 112 35.41 -7.11 3.34
C ILE A 112 36.27 -8.32 2.93
N ILE A 113 35.65 -9.33 2.29
CA ILE A 113 36.26 -10.65 2.09
C ILE A 113 36.54 -10.93 0.61
N GLN A 114 35.73 -10.40 -0.31
CA GLN A 114 35.76 -10.75 -1.73
C GLN A 114 36.35 -9.64 -2.60
N THR A 115 36.80 -10.02 -3.80
CA THR A 115 37.29 -9.08 -4.81
C THR A 115 36.15 -8.30 -5.47
N GLY A 116 36.48 -7.16 -6.09
CA GLY A 116 35.50 -6.37 -6.85
C GLY A 116 34.83 -7.10 -8.03
N GLN A 117 35.42 -8.17 -8.56
CA GLN A 117 34.78 -9.02 -9.57
C GLN A 117 33.68 -9.89 -8.94
N GLN A 118 33.97 -10.50 -7.78
CA GLN A 118 33.03 -11.36 -7.06
C GLN A 118 31.86 -10.55 -6.49
N LEU A 119 32.12 -9.34 -5.98
CA LEU A 119 31.06 -8.40 -5.57
C LEU A 119 30.09 -8.07 -6.70
N ARG A 120 30.60 -7.74 -7.90
CA ARG A 120 29.74 -7.47 -9.06
C ARG A 120 28.92 -8.69 -9.46
N HIS A 121 29.49 -9.90 -9.37
CA HIS A 121 28.74 -11.12 -9.65
C HIS A 121 27.60 -11.32 -8.65
N LEU A 122 27.89 -11.17 -7.35
CA LEU A 122 26.88 -11.26 -6.29
C LEU A 122 25.77 -10.20 -6.47
N PHE A 123 26.13 -8.96 -6.78
CA PHE A 123 25.17 -7.89 -7.05
C PHE A 123 24.21 -8.27 -8.18
N VAL A 124 24.71 -8.79 -9.31
CA VAL A 124 23.87 -9.28 -10.40
C VAL A 124 22.99 -10.45 -9.96
N THR A 125 23.52 -11.38 -9.17
CA THR A 125 22.73 -12.48 -8.59
C THR A 125 21.59 -11.97 -7.72
N ILE A 126 21.82 -10.95 -6.89
CA ILE A 126 20.80 -10.29 -6.06
C ILE A 126 19.72 -9.64 -6.93
N LEU A 127 20.12 -8.89 -7.97
CA LEU A 127 19.17 -8.26 -8.89
C LEU A 127 18.24 -9.27 -9.58
N ILE A 128 18.79 -10.40 -10.02
CA ILE A 128 18.04 -11.43 -10.76
C ILE A 128 17.12 -12.24 -9.84
N ASN A 129 17.57 -12.58 -8.64
CA ASN A 129 16.88 -13.57 -7.80
C ASN A 129 16.08 -12.94 -6.66
N CYS A 130 16.54 -11.82 -6.11
CA CYS A 130 15.97 -11.22 -4.90
C CYS A 130 15.05 -10.02 -5.22
N HIS A 131 15.16 -9.44 -6.42
CA HIS A 131 14.32 -8.32 -6.88
C HIS A 131 14.26 -7.16 -5.86
N PRO A 132 15.41 -6.57 -5.48
CA PRO A 132 15.46 -5.51 -4.49
C PRO A 132 14.54 -4.33 -4.86
N THR A 133 13.98 -3.71 -3.83
CA THR A 133 13.04 -2.59 -3.96
C THR A 133 13.73 -1.30 -4.41
N GLU A 134 15.00 -1.10 -4.02
CA GLU A 134 15.83 0.06 -4.35
C GLU A 134 17.27 -0.38 -4.68
N PRO A 135 17.48 -1.03 -5.84
CA PRO A 135 18.80 -1.56 -6.22
C PRO A 135 19.90 -0.50 -6.31
N GLU A 136 19.55 0.77 -6.54
CA GLU A 136 20.47 1.90 -6.54
C GLU A 136 21.02 2.27 -5.16
N ASN A 137 20.37 1.83 -4.09
CA ASN A 137 20.74 2.11 -2.70
C ASN A 137 21.51 0.94 -2.04
N LEU A 138 21.74 -0.15 -2.77
CA LEU A 138 22.52 -1.33 -2.36
C LEU A 138 24.03 -1.14 -2.51
#